data_AF-A0AAD9HSD5-F1
#
_entry.id   AF-A0AAD9HSD5-F1
#
_cell.length_a   1.000
_cell.length_b   1.000
_cell.length_c   1.000
_cell.angle_alpha   90.00
_cell.angle_beta   90.00
_cell.angle_gamma   90.00
#
_symmetry.space_group_name_H-M   'P 1'
#
loop_
_entity.id
_entity.type
_entity.pdbx_description
1 polymer ?
#
loop_
_entity_poly.entity_id
_entity_poly.type
_entity_poly.pdbx_seq_one_letter_code
_entity_poly.pdbx_strand_id
1 'polypeptide(L)'
;MLDVGGHQFEVFRSNTLEWPEDQTLRQAVRQFFEQQRGVLEPEGAVLGKIFTARNLWLIGGLKIHWTTNLADHLRLSDEDQTISIFHLQSFLQFNESFAEPVFPDGLIKETLRTLALLFPQNDKNSRSWVKAQIKYASLDPSLASCGVLSAQDRRFERFDFWRDRLIILKQAFDESSPRTLTQWWNDRRNSVQWYTFWVAIMVFFFTLLFGFIQSAEGALQVWLAWEGRGSK
;
A
#
# COMPACT_ATOMS: atom_id res chain seq x y z
N MET A 1 15.62 -5.22 13.69
CA MET A 1 16.97 -4.64 13.74
C MET A 1 16.82 -3.13 13.62
N LEU A 2 17.76 -2.37 14.18
CA LEU A 2 17.78 -0.91 14.09
C LEU A 2 19.21 -0.54 13.70
N ASP A 3 19.35 0.27 12.66
CA ASP A 3 20.67 0.65 12.16
C ASP A 3 21.16 1.86 12.96
N VAL A 4 22.40 1.77 13.45
CA VAL A 4 23.02 2.73 14.37
C VAL A 4 24.34 3.19 13.78
N GLY A 5 24.55 4.51 13.71
CA GLY A 5 25.77 5.11 13.15
C GLY A 5 25.69 5.39 11.64
N GLY A 6 26.21 6.56 11.22
CA GLY A 6 26.06 7.04 9.85
C GLY A 6 26.76 6.14 8.82
N HIS A 7 25.98 5.39 8.04
CA HIS A 7 26.52 4.58 6.95
C HIS A 7 26.61 5.43 5.67
N GLN A 8 27.84 5.74 5.26
CA GLN A 8 28.14 6.59 4.09
C GLN A 8 27.75 5.96 2.73
N PHE A 9 27.24 4.71 2.71
CA PHE A 9 27.06 3.90 1.49
C PHE A 9 25.68 3.21 1.38
N GLU A 10 24.65 3.66 2.08
CA GLU A 10 23.32 3.07 1.89
C GLU A 10 22.64 3.57 0.61
N VAL A 11 22.21 2.63 -0.22
CA VAL A 11 21.54 2.88 -1.52
C VAL A 11 20.15 3.49 -1.34
N PHE A 12 19.53 3.32 -0.18
CA PHE A 12 18.37 4.06 0.29
C PHE A 12 18.81 4.96 1.44
N ARG A 13 18.34 6.22 1.51
CA ARG A 13 18.56 7.09 2.67
C ARG A 13 17.82 6.51 3.88
N SER A 14 18.35 5.48 4.54
CA SER A 14 17.73 4.85 5.69
C SER A 14 17.87 5.77 6.91
N ASN A 15 16.88 5.73 7.81
CA ASN A 15 16.96 6.50 9.04
C ASN A 15 17.93 5.80 9.99
N THR A 16 19.07 6.43 10.19
CA THR A 16 20.07 6.01 11.14
C THR A 16 19.80 6.61 12.51
N LEU A 17 19.88 5.78 13.57
CA LEU A 17 19.93 6.29 14.93
C LEU A 17 21.30 6.94 15.18
N GLU A 18 21.32 8.24 15.47
CA GLU A 18 22.49 8.91 16.03
C GLU A 18 22.64 8.50 17.50
N TRP A 19 23.78 7.89 17.83
CA TRP A 19 24.08 7.45 19.19
C TRP A 19 25.26 8.27 19.76
N PRO A 20 24.98 9.33 20.53
CA PRO A 20 26.00 10.14 21.16
C PRO A 20 26.60 9.44 22.39
N GLU A 21 27.85 9.78 22.71
CA GLU A 21 28.67 9.10 23.73
C GLU A 21 28.16 9.32 25.17
N ASP A 22 27.30 10.32 25.39
CA ASP A 22 26.79 10.73 26.68
C ASP A 22 25.53 9.96 27.13
N GLN A 23 24.96 9.11 26.29
CA GLN A 23 23.74 8.37 26.60
C GLN A 23 23.83 6.87 26.30
N THR A 24 23.04 6.08 27.03
CA THR A 24 22.92 4.65 26.76
C THR A 24 22.15 4.41 25.45
N LEU A 25 22.45 3.31 24.75
CA LEU A 25 21.71 2.91 23.54
C LEU A 25 20.19 2.87 23.77
N ARG A 26 19.76 2.39 24.95
CA ARG A 26 18.33 2.34 25.31
C ARG A 26 17.70 3.74 25.36
N GLN A 27 18.39 4.72 25.95
CA GLN A 27 17.91 6.10 26.00
C GLN A 27 17.85 6.70 24.59
N ALA A 28 18.88 6.49 23.77
CA ALA A 28 18.91 6.96 22.39
C ALA A 28 17.73 6.41 21.57
N VAL A 29 17.48 5.10 21.65
CA VAL A 29 16.37 4.44 20.96
C VAL A 29 15.02 4.99 21.42
N ARG A 30 14.82 5.15 22.73
CA ARG A 30 13.57 5.68 23.28
C ARG A 30 13.32 7.11 22.81
N GLN A 31 14.31 7.98 22.93
CA GLN A 31 14.21 9.37 22.51
C GLN A 31 13.90 9.49 21.01
N PHE A 32 14.55 8.69 20.17
CA PHE A 32 14.31 8.69 18.73
C PHE A 32 12.86 8.35 18.36
N PHE A 33 12.28 7.31 18.97
CA PHE A 33 10.89 6.92 18.69
C PHE A 33 9.88 7.81 19.41
N GLU A 34 10.21 8.38 20.57
CA GLU A 34 9.36 9.36 21.26
C GLU A 34 9.23 10.66 20.47
N GLN A 35 10.30 11.12 19.82
CA GLN A 35 10.25 12.26 18.89
C GLN A 35 9.38 12.00 17.66
N GLN A 36 9.22 10.74 17.26
CA GLN A 36 8.40 10.31 16.13
C GLN A 36 6.97 9.99 16.51
N ARG A 37 6.61 10.15 17.79
CA ARG A 37 5.25 9.89 18.26
C ARG A 37 4.29 10.83 17.54
N GLY A 38 3.18 10.28 17.06
CA GLY A 38 2.26 10.98 16.18
C GLY A 38 1.80 12.31 16.79
N VAL A 39 1.96 13.36 16.01
CA VAL A 39 1.51 14.72 16.37
C VAL A 39 0.21 15.05 15.64
N LEU A 40 -0.07 14.38 14.52
CA LEU A 40 -1.28 14.61 13.76
C LEU A 40 -2.51 14.13 14.53
N GLU A 41 -3.52 14.99 14.59
CA GLU A 41 -4.79 14.67 15.23
C GLU A 41 -5.54 13.63 14.40
N PRO A 42 -5.97 12.52 15.02
CA PRO A 42 -6.80 11.54 14.34
C PRO A 42 -8.19 12.14 14.15
N GLU A 43 -8.62 12.39 12.91
CA GLU A 43 -9.97 12.89 12.59
C GLU A 43 -11.09 11.85 12.85
N GLY A 44 -10.92 10.93 13.81
CA GLY A 44 -11.81 9.77 14.00
C GLY A 44 -11.80 8.79 12.82
N ALA A 45 -10.84 8.94 11.90
CA ALA A 45 -10.77 8.18 10.68
C ALA A 45 -10.36 6.72 10.97
N VAL A 46 -11.01 5.79 10.25
CA VAL A 46 -10.73 4.36 10.38
C VAL A 46 -10.08 3.87 9.10
N LEU A 47 -9.01 3.08 9.24
CA LEU A 47 -8.38 2.42 8.10
C LEU A 47 -9.31 1.33 7.56
N GLY A 48 -9.84 1.59 6.36
CA GLY A 48 -10.78 0.69 5.68
C GLY A 48 -10.16 -0.68 5.39
N LYS A 49 -11.00 -1.70 5.18
CA LYS A 49 -10.56 -3.08 4.87
C LYS A 49 -9.73 -3.19 3.58
N ILE A 50 -9.85 -2.22 2.69
CA ILE A 50 -9.11 -2.16 1.43
C ILE A 50 -7.65 -1.71 1.64
N PHE A 51 -7.32 -1.11 2.80
CA PHE A 51 -5.97 -0.66 3.12
C PHE A 51 -5.09 -1.83 3.53
N THR A 52 -4.50 -2.50 2.54
CA THR A 52 -3.57 -3.64 2.69
C THR A 52 -2.33 -3.41 1.84
N ALA A 53 -1.20 -4.02 2.20
CA ALA A 53 0.04 -3.90 1.41
C ALA A 53 -0.16 -4.31 -0.06
N ARG A 54 -0.92 -5.39 -0.29
CA ARG A 54 -1.29 -5.81 -1.65
C ARG A 54 -1.99 -4.69 -2.42
N ASN A 55 -2.95 -4.00 -1.80
CA ASN A 55 -3.72 -2.96 -2.46
C ASN A 55 -2.96 -1.64 -2.55
N LEU A 56 -2.07 -1.32 -1.61
CA LEU A 56 -1.13 -0.20 -1.74
C LEU A 56 -0.31 -0.35 -3.03
N TRP A 57 0.15 -1.56 -3.34
CA TRP A 57 0.82 -1.86 -4.60
C TRP A 57 -0.13 -1.93 -5.80
N LEU A 58 -1.18 -2.75 -5.71
CA LEU A 58 -2.04 -3.09 -6.84
C LEU A 58 -2.97 -1.95 -7.26
N ILE A 59 -3.54 -1.23 -6.30
CA ILE A 59 -4.48 -0.12 -6.53
C ILE A 59 -3.72 1.20 -6.45
N GLY A 60 -2.93 1.37 -5.40
CA GLY A 60 -2.20 2.61 -5.13
C GLY A 60 -1.00 2.86 -6.04
N GLY A 61 -0.52 1.82 -6.74
CA GLY A 61 0.68 1.93 -7.57
C GLY A 61 1.97 2.17 -6.78
N LEU A 62 1.94 2.02 -5.46
CA LEU A 62 3.10 2.21 -4.59
C LEU A 62 4.05 1.02 -4.74
N LYS A 63 5.35 1.29 -4.75
CA LYS A 63 6.37 0.23 -4.70
C LYS A 63 6.60 -0.16 -3.25
N ILE A 64 6.81 -1.45 -2.99
CA ILE A 64 7.12 -1.94 -1.64
C ILE A 64 8.60 -2.28 -1.57
N HIS A 65 9.30 -1.62 -0.65
CA HIS A 65 10.65 -1.95 -0.26
C HIS A 65 10.61 -2.70 1.08
N TRP A 66 11.19 -3.89 1.13
CA TRP A 66 11.28 -4.67 2.36
C TRP A 66 12.52 -4.24 3.13
N THR A 67 12.34 -3.76 4.36
CA THR A 67 13.45 -3.29 5.20
C THR A 67 13.61 -4.17 6.45
N THR A 68 14.85 -4.27 6.93
CA THR A 68 15.19 -4.84 8.23
C THR A 68 15.39 -3.76 9.30
N ASN A 69 15.38 -2.48 8.91
CA ASN A 69 15.47 -1.33 9.81
C ASN A 69 14.07 -0.93 10.29
N LEU A 70 13.86 -1.00 11.60
CA LEU A 70 12.58 -0.62 12.19
C LEU A 70 12.29 0.88 12.01
N ALA A 71 13.32 1.75 12.00
CA ALA A 71 13.16 3.19 11.85
C ALA A 71 12.52 3.60 10.52
N ASP A 72 12.64 2.77 9.48
CA ASP A 72 12.08 3.01 8.15
C ASP A 72 10.69 2.38 7.95
N HIS A 73 10.14 1.71 8.97
CA HIS A 73 8.81 1.11 8.85
C HIS A 73 7.74 2.16 8.49
N LEU A 74 6.97 1.89 7.43
CA LEU A 74 5.94 2.75 6.85
C LEU A 74 6.44 4.09 6.31
N ARG A 75 7.76 4.24 6.09
CA ARG A 75 8.30 5.44 5.48
C ARG A 75 7.92 5.47 4.01
N LEU A 76 7.29 6.56 3.58
CA LEU A 76 7.02 6.84 2.18
C LEU A 76 8.15 7.72 1.63
N SER A 77 8.77 7.28 0.53
CA SER A 77 9.69 8.11 -0.25
C SER A 77 8.92 8.84 -1.34
N ASP A 78 8.94 10.17 -1.32
CA ASP A 78 8.22 11.02 -2.26
C ASP A 78 8.74 10.87 -3.70
N GLU A 79 10.06 10.65 -3.85
CA GLU A 79 10.73 10.56 -5.15
C GLU A 79 10.25 9.34 -5.97
N ASP A 80 10.11 8.19 -5.30
CA ASP A 80 9.89 6.90 -5.97
C ASP A 80 8.52 6.27 -5.66
N GLN A 81 7.66 6.94 -4.89
CA GLN A 81 6.39 6.40 -4.40
C GLN A 81 6.59 5.01 -3.75
N THR A 82 7.68 4.88 -3.01
CA THR A 82 8.13 3.62 -2.42
C THR A 82 7.90 3.65 -0.92
N ILE A 83 7.16 2.66 -0.43
CA ILE A 83 6.92 2.43 0.98
C ILE A 83 7.91 1.38 1.51
N SER A 84 8.62 1.73 2.58
CA SER A 84 9.46 0.79 3.32
C SER A 84 8.63 0.03 4.36
N ILE A 85 8.64 -1.30 4.32
CA ILE A 85 7.92 -2.16 5.27
C ILE A 85 8.90 -3.08 5.98
N PHE A 86 9.05 -2.85 7.29
CA PHE A 86 9.74 -3.79 8.18
C PHE A 86 9.10 -5.18 8.13
N HIS A 87 9.87 -6.23 7.86
CA HIS A 87 9.32 -7.56 7.58
C HIS A 87 9.56 -8.62 8.66
N LEU A 88 10.47 -8.40 9.61
CA LEU A 88 10.92 -9.43 10.57
C LEU A 88 9.96 -9.57 11.77
N GLN A 89 8.76 -10.11 11.56
CA GLN A 89 7.79 -10.34 12.63
C GLN A 89 8.34 -11.23 13.77
N SER A 90 9.11 -12.27 13.45
CA SER A 90 9.71 -13.18 14.42
C SER A 90 10.68 -12.45 15.35
N PHE A 91 11.38 -11.44 14.84
CA PHE A 91 12.25 -10.58 15.65
C PHE A 91 11.44 -9.75 16.66
N LEU A 92 10.28 -9.21 16.25
CA LEU A 92 9.41 -8.45 17.15
C LEU A 92 8.84 -9.32 18.27
N GLN A 93 8.39 -10.53 17.93
CA GLN A 93 7.89 -11.50 18.91
C GLN A 93 8.97 -11.95 19.89
N PHE A 94 10.19 -12.18 19.40
CA PHE A 94 11.32 -12.48 20.26
C PHE A 94 11.65 -11.30 21.18
N ASN A 95 11.57 -10.06 20.67
CA ASN A 95 11.85 -8.88 21.49
C ASN A 95 10.83 -8.68 22.62
N GLU A 96 9.57 -9.07 22.40
CA GLU A 96 8.52 -9.02 23.44
C GLU A 96 8.80 -9.98 24.62
N SER A 97 9.65 -11.00 24.43
CA SER A 97 9.99 -11.96 25.48
C SER A 97 11.05 -11.49 26.49
N PHE A 98 11.73 -10.36 26.22
CA PHE A 98 12.76 -9.84 27.13
C PHE A 98 12.15 -9.14 28.34
N ALA A 99 12.69 -9.42 29.53
CA ALA A 99 12.32 -8.73 30.76
C ALA A 99 12.67 -7.24 30.75
N GLU A 100 13.70 -6.86 29.99
CA GLU A 100 14.17 -5.49 29.84
C GLU A 100 14.21 -5.06 28.37
N PRO A 101 13.11 -4.50 27.83
CA PRO A 101 13.05 -4.10 26.43
C PRO A 101 13.95 -2.89 26.14
N VAL A 102 14.66 -2.96 25.01
CA VAL A 102 15.47 -1.85 24.47
C VAL A 102 14.57 -0.79 23.82
N PHE A 103 13.47 -1.22 23.20
CA PHE A 103 12.49 -0.35 22.57
C PHE A 103 11.52 0.25 23.60
N PRO A 104 10.95 1.45 23.32
CA PRO A 104 9.90 2.01 24.15
C PRO A 104 8.65 1.14 24.20
N ASP A 105 7.94 1.24 25.32
CA ASP A 105 6.75 0.44 25.58
C ASP A 105 5.67 0.72 24.53
N GLY A 106 5.07 -0.35 24.01
CA GLY A 106 4.02 -0.26 23.00
C GLY A 106 4.51 -0.25 21.55
N LEU A 107 5.76 0.15 21.25
CA LEU A 107 6.27 0.24 19.87
C LEU A 107 6.21 -1.12 19.15
N ILE A 108 6.67 -2.18 19.81
CA ILE A 108 6.69 -3.54 19.25
C ILE A 108 5.26 -4.04 18.98
N LYS A 109 4.37 -3.88 19.96
CA LYS A 109 2.95 -4.26 19.84
C LYS A 109 2.24 -3.47 18.76
N GLU A 110 2.57 -2.19 18.61
CA GLU A 110 2.05 -1.35 17.53
C GLU A 110 2.55 -1.80 16.17
N THR A 111 3.85 -2.11 16.05
CA THR A 111 4.44 -2.62 14.80
C THR A 111 3.83 -3.97 14.40
N LEU A 112 3.55 -4.86 15.37
CA LEU A 112 2.83 -6.10 15.09
C LEU A 112 1.40 -5.82 14.58
N ARG A 113 0.73 -4.81 15.13
CA ARG A 113 -0.59 -4.38 14.66
C ARG A 113 -0.52 -3.76 13.26
N THR A 114 0.47 -2.94 12.93
CA THR A 114 0.62 -2.40 11.56
C THR A 114 0.87 -3.52 10.55
N LEU A 115 1.64 -4.56 10.91
CA LEU A 115 1.80 -5.74 10.07
C LEU A 115 0.49 -6.52 9.90
N ALA A 116 -0.32 -6.66 10.97
CA ALA A 116 -1.64 -7.28 10.90
C ALA A 116 -2.63 -6.48 10.03
N LEU A 117 -2.49 -5.15 10.00
CA LEU A 117 -3.25 -4.25 9.15
C LEU A 117 -2.87 -4.46 7.67
N LEU A 118 -1.57 -4.46 7.38
CA LEU A 118 -1.04 -4.55 6.02
C LEU A 118 -1.17 -5.96 5.42
N PHE A 119 -1.08 -7.00 6.25
CA PHE A 119 -1.07 -8.41 5.85
C PHE A 119 -2.20 -9.18 6.55
N PRO A 120 -3.48 -8.88 6.24
CA PRO A 120 -4.60 -9.47 6.94
C PRO A 120 -4.74 -10.97 6.62
N GLN A 121 -4.84 -11.80 7.66
CA GLN A 121 -5.02 -13.25 7.49
C GLN A 121 -6.40 -13.65 6.92
N ASN A 122 -7.41 -12.80 7.05
CA ASN A 122 -8.77 -13.11 6.60
C ASN A 122 -8.99 -12.85 5.09
N ASP A 123 -8.04 -12.19 4.41
CA ASP A 123 -8.10 -11.96 2.97
C ASP A 123 -7.28 -13.00 2.20
N LYS A 124 -7.97 -13.84 1.42
CA LYS A 124 -7.34 -14.89 0.59
C LYS A 124 -6.35 -14.30 -0.43
N ASN A 125 -6.68 -13.16 -1.03
CA ASN A 125 -5.87 -12.54 -2.08
C ASN A 125 -4.58 -11.94 -1.49
N SER A 126 -4.71 -11.16 -0.40
CA SER A 126 -3.54 -10.63 0.32
C SER A 126 -2.64 -11.76 0.81
N ARG A 127 -3.18 -12.83 1.40
CA ARG A 127 -2.37 -13.98 1.84
C ARG A 127 -1.61 -14.67 0.70
N SER A 128 -2.27 -14.92 -0.44
CA SER A 128 -1.61 -15.53 -1.59
C SER A 128 -0.47 -14.65 -2.10
N TRP A 129 -0.70 -13.35 -2.14
CA TRP A 129 0.29 -12.36 -2.55
C TRP A 129 1.48 -12.31 -1.57
N VAL A 130 1.24 -12.26 -0.26
CA VAL A 130 2.32 -12.28 0.76
C VAL A 130 3.15 -13.55 0.68
N LYS A 131 2.51 -14.73 0.52
CA LYS A 131 3.23 -16.01 0.37
C LYS A 131 4.14 -16.00 -0.87
N ALA A 132 3.69 -15.40 -1.96
CA ALA A 132 4.54 -15.21 -3.13
C ALA A 132 5.74 -14.32 -2.80
N GLN A 133 5.51 -13.15 -2.17
CA GLN A 133 6.59 -12.23 -1.78
C GLN A 133 7.61 -12.88 -0.83
N ILE A 134 7.17 -13.66 0.16
CA ILE A 134 8.05 -14.42 1.06
C ILE A 134 8.99 -15.33 0.26
N LYS A 135 8.47 -16.05 -0.74
CA LYS A 135 9.26 -16.95 -1.57
C LYS A 135 10.25 -16.20 -2.48
N TYR A 136 9.84 -15.06 -3.04
CA TYR A 136 10.67 -14.31 -4.00
C TYR A 136 11.77 -13.49 -3.32
N ALA A 137 11.47 -12.88 -2.18
CA ALA A 137 12.38 -11.95 -1.49
C ALA A 137 12.97 -12.53 -0.19
N SER A 138 12.79 -13.83 0.07
CA SER A 138 13.29 -14.52 1.27
C SER A 138 12.89 -13.80 2.58
N LEU A 139 11.63 -13.38 2.66
CA LEU A 139 11.11 -12.64 3.82
C LEU A 139 10.83 -13.58 5.00
N ASP A 140 10.51 -12.98 6.14
CA ASP A 140 10.11 -13.73 7.34
C ASP A 140 8.83 -14.54 7.07
N PRO A 141 8.85 -15.87 7.20
CA PRO A 141 7.67 -16.71 7.01
C PRO A 141 6.49 -16.33 7.92
N SER A 142 6.79 -15.77 9.10
CA SER A 142 5.78 -15.38 10.09
C SER A 142 4.84 -14.28 9.58
N LEU A 143 5.24 -13.51 8.56
CA LEU A 143 4.40 -12.50 7.91
C LEU A 143 3.13 -13.06 7.26
N ALA A 144 3.12 -14.34 6.89
CA ALA A 144 1.90 -14.98 6.40
C ALA A 144 0.84 -15.12 7.51
N SER A 145 1.24 -14.88 8.76
CA SER A 145 0.47 -15.11 9.97
C SER A 145 0.45 -13.90 10.94
N CYS A 146 0.28 -12.68 10.44
CA CYS A 146 0.21 -11.45 11.26
C CYS A 146 -1.07 -11.27 12.13
N GLY A 147 -2.01 -12.22 12.13
CA GLY A 147 -3.28 -12.11 12.88
C GLY A 147 -4.39 -11.37 12.11
N VAL A 148 -5.45 -11.00 12.83
CA VAL A 148 -6.62 -10.29 12.31
C VAL A 148 -6.93 -9.10 13.20
N LEU A 149 -7.08 -7.91 12.61
CA LEU A 149 -7.51 -6.71 13.32
C LEU A 149 -9.01 -6.48 13.21
N SER A 150 -9.64 -6.15 14.35
CA SER A 150 -11.01 -5.69 14.43
C SER A 150 -11.16 -4.29 13.80
N ALA A 151 -12.40 -3.81 13.65
CA ALA A 151 -12.63 -2.44 13.17
C ALA A 151 -12.14 -1.37 14.18
N GLN A 152 -12.17 -1.68 15.48
CA GLN A 152 -11.71 -0.76 16.53
C GLN A 152 -10.19 -0.65 16.57
N ASP A 153 -9.47 -1.71 16.18
CA ASP A 153 -8.00 -1.71 16.17
C ASP A 153 -7.39 -1.04 14.93
N ARG A 154 -8.22 -0.73 13.93
CA ARG A 154 -7.84 -0.02 12.69
C ARG A 154 -7.95 1.50 12.79
N ARG A 155 -8.38 1.99 13.95
CA ARG A 155 -8.47 3.40 14.28
C ARG A 155 -7.08 4.01 14.41
N PHE A 156 -6.86 5.20 13.84
CA PHE A 156 -5.57 5.87 13.93
C PHE A 156 -5.15 6.14 15.38
N GLU A 157 -6.10 6.32 16.29
CA GLU A 157 -5.89 6.49 17.73
C GLU A 157 -5.24 5.28 18.41
N ARG A 158 -5.22 4.11 17.75
CA ARG A 158 -4.56 2.90 18.27
C ARG A 158 -3.07 2.84 17.90
N PHE A 159 -2.61 3.76 17.06
CA PHE A 159 -1.24 3.88 16.62
C PHE A 159 -0.67 5.16 17.24
N ASP A 160 0.34 5.03 18.09
CA ASP A 160 1.01 6.15 18.74
C ASP A 160 2.31 6.50 18.01
N PHE A 161 3.09 5.51 17.61
CA PHE A 161 4.39 5.70 16.97
C PHE A 161 4.30 5.82 15.45
N TRP A 162 3.37 5.11 14.83
CA TRP A 162 3.25 5.02 13.38
C TRP A 162 2.09 5.84 12.81
N ARG A 163 1.37 6.59 13.65
CA ARG A 163 0.16 7.32 13.27
C ARG A 163 0.37 8.24 12.08
N ASP A 164 1.35 9.13 12.17
CA ASP A 164 1.56 10.17 11.15
C ASP A 164 1.95 9.54 9.81
N ARG A 165 2.79 8.50 9.84
CA ARG A 165 3.17 7.73 8.64
C ARG A 165 1.97 6.99 8.04
N LEU A 166 1.08 6.43 8.86
CA LEU A 166 -0.15 5.79 8.39
C LEU A 166 -1.12 6.81 7.79
N ILE A 167 -1.22 8.03 8.34
CA ILE A 167 -2.05 9.10 7.80
C ILE A 167 -1.52 9.54 6.43
N ILE A 168 -0.21 9.82 6.32
CA ILE A 168 0.44 10.18 5.05
C ILE A 168 0.25 9.07 4.02
N LEU A 169 0.47 7.81 4.42
CA LEU A 169 0.30 6.67 3.53
C LEU A 169 -1.17 6.48 3.10
N LYS A 170 -2.12 6.74 4.00
CA LYS A 170 -3.56 6.70 3.68
C LYS A 170 -3.93 7.81 2.69
N GLN A 171 -3.41 9.02 2.89
CA GLN A 171 -3.62 10.13 1.98
C GLN A 171 -3.03 9.83 0.60
N ALA A 172 -1.77 9.39 0.52
CA ALA A 172 -1.13 8.97 -0.73
C ALA A 172 -1.91 7.84 -1.42
N PHE A 173 -2.42 6.88 -0.64
CA PHE A 173 -3.28 5.84 -1.17
C PHE A 173 -4.60 6.38 -1.70
N ASP A 174 -5.26 7.32 -1.05
CA ASP A 174 -6.54 7.87 -1.51
C ASP A 174 -6.39 8.78 -2.74
N GLU A 175 -5.32 9.59 -2.78
CA GLU A 175 -5.01 10.51 -3.88
C GLU A 175 -4.50 9.77 -5.13
N SER A 176 -3.97 8.56 -4.97
CA SER A 176 -3.51 7.75 -6.11
C SER A 176 -4.66 7.48 -7.09
N SER A 177 -4.49 7.94 -8.33
CA SER A 177 -5.44 7.67 -9.41
C SER A 177 -5.04 6.40 -10.16
N PRO A 178 -5.99 5.48 -10.44
CA PRO A 178 -5.70 4.28 -11.22
C PRO A 178 -5.24 4.66 -12.64
N ARG A 179 -3.98 4.33 -12.96
CA ARG A 179 -3.33 4.67 -14.24
C ARG A 179 -3.54 3.60 -15.31
N THR A 180 -3.84 2.37 -14.89
CA THR A 180 -3.98 1.21 -15.78
C THR A 180 -5.39 0.62 -15.73
N LEU A 181 -5.82 -0.05 -16.80
CA LEU A 181 -7.13 -0.72 -16.84
C LEU A 181 -7.26 -1.80 -15.75
N THR A 182 -6.17 -2.50 -15.43
CA THR A 182 -6.14 -3.49 -14.34
C THR A 182 -6.32 -2.83 -12.97
N GLN A 183 -5.71 -1.66 -12.76
CA GLN A 183 -5.94 -0.85 -11.55
C GLN A 183 -7.41 -0.41 -11.47
N TRP A 184 -7.98 0.15 -12.55
CA TRP A 184 -9.39 0.54 -12.63
C TRP A 184 -10.35 -0.63 -12.36
N TRP A 185 -10.04 -1.82 -12.87
CA TRP A 185 -10.84 -3.01 -12.64
C TRP A 185 -10.87 -3.41 -11.15
N ASN A 186 -9.72 -3.37 -10.49
CA ASN A 186 -9.57 -3.77 -9.08
C ASN A 186 -9.87 -2.63 -8.08
N ASP A 187 -9.94 -1.39 -8.55
CA ASP A 187 -10.25 -0.24 -7.70
C ASP A 187 -11.74 -0.24 -7.32
N ARG A 188 -11.99 -0.52 -6.04
CA ARG A 188 -13.33 -0.51 -5.44
C ARG A 188 -13.48 0.59 -4.39
N ARG A 189 -12.57 1.58 -4.35
CA ARG A 189 -12.60 2.68 -3.37
C ARG A 189 -13.84 3.57 -3.56
N ASN A 190 -14.22 3.82 -4.80
CA ASN A 190 -15.42 4.60 -5.14
C ASN A 190 -16.26 3.86 -6.18
N SER A 191 -17.34 3.22 -5.71
CA SER A 191 -18.27 2.47 -6.57
C SER A 191 -18.85 3.33 -7.69
N VAL A 192 -19.13 4.61 -7.43
CA VAL A 192 -19.71 5.53 -8.43
C VAL A 192 -18.73 5.76 -9.57
N GLN A 193 -17.47 6.12 -9.26
CA GLN A 193 -16.44 6.33 -10.28
C GLN A 193 -16.21 5.07 -11.12
N TRP A 194 -16.22 3.89 -10.48
CA TRP A 194 -16.11 2.61 -11.18
C TRP A 194 -17.23 2.43 -12.21
N TYR A 195 -18.49 2.67 -11.83
CA TYR A 195 -19.61 2.59 -12.77
C TYR A 195 -19.50 3.62 -13.89
N THR A 196 -19.18 4.88 -13.58
CA THR A 196 -19.04 5.95 -14.59
C THR A 196 -18.01 5.58 -15.65
N PHE A 197 -16.86 5.04 -15.24
CA PHE A 197 -15.81 4.61 -16.17
C PHE A 197 -16.27 3.48 -17.10
N TRP A 198 -16.88 2.41 -16.56
CA TRP A 198 -17.34 1.29 -17.39
C TRP A 198 -18.52 1.65 -18.28
N VAL A 199 -19.43 2.51 -17.81
CA VAL A 199 -20.52 3.04 -18.64
C VAL A 199 -19.95 3.85 -19.80
N ALA A 200 -18.95 4.72 -19.56
CA ALA A 200 -18.31 5.48 -20.62
C ALA A 200 -17.65 4.58 -21.68
N ILE A 201 -16.96 3.50 -21.26
CA ILE A 201 -16.39 2.50 -22.19
C ILE A 201 -17.49 1.83 -23.02
N MET A 202 -18.59 1.42 -22.39
CA MET A 202 -19.70 0.78 -23.10
C MET A 202 -20.35 1.71 -24.13
N VAL A 203 -20.59 2.97 -23.76
CA VAL A 203 -21.14 3.99 -24.67
C VAL A 203 -20.18 4.23 -25.84
N PHE A 204 -18.88 4.33 -25.58
CA PHE A 204 -17.87 4.48 -26.63
C PHE A 204 -17.85 3.29 -27.59
N PHE A 205 -17.86 2.07 -27.06
CA PHE A 205 -17.90 0.84 -27.86
C PHE A 205 -19.17 0.78 -28.74
N PHE A 206 -20.35 1.04 -28.17
CA PHE A 206 -21.59 1.04 -28.94
C PHE A 206 -21.61 2.13 -30.01
N THR A 207 -21.06 3.30 -29.73
CA THR A 207 -20.95 4.39 -30.71
C THR A 207 -20.09 3.97 -31.91
N LEU A 208 -18.93 3.34 -31.67
CA LEU A 208 -18.08 2.83 -32.74
C LEU A 208 -18.76 1.69 -33.52
N LEU A 209 -19.43 0.78 -32.83
CA LEU A 209 -20.12 -0.33 -33.46
C LEU A 209 -21.24 0.16 -34.39
N PHE A 210 -22.11 1.05 -33.89
CA PHE A 210 -23.19 1.61 -34.71
C PHE A 210 -22.65 2.48 -35.85
N GLY A 211 -21.61 3.28 -35.60
CA GLY A 211 -20.95 4.04 -36.67
C GLY A 211 -20.36 3.14 -37.76
N PHE A 212 -19.77 2.00 -37.39
CA PHE A 212 -19.24 1.04 -38.35
C PHE A 212 -20.36 0.37 -39.17
N ILE A 213 -21.44 -0.07 -38.52
CA ILE A 213 -22.60 -0.67 -39.19
C ILE A 213 -23.20 0.33 -40.19
N GLN A 214 -23.42 1.57 -39.76
CA GLN A 214 -23.95 2.64 -40.63
C GLN A 214 -23.03 2.93 -41.82
N SER A 215 -21.72 2.94 -41.62
CA SER A 215 -20.76 3.12 -42.71
C SER A 215 -20.81 1.97 -43.71
N ALA A 216 -20.94 0.72 -43.24
CA ALA A 216 -21.03 -0.45 -44.10
C ALA A 216 -22.34 -0.48 -44.90
N GLU A 217 -23.47 -0.19 -44.25
CA GLU A 217 -24.77 -0.06 -44.91
C GLU A 217 -24.77 1.08 -45.94
N GLY A 218 -24.20 2.23 -45.60
CA GLY A 218 -24.05 3.35 -46.53
C GLY A 218 -23.19 2.99 -47.74
N ALA A 219 -22.07 2.31 -47.54
CA ALA A 219 -21.21 1.86 -48.65
C ALA A 219 -21.93 0.85 -49.55
N LEU A 220 -22.65 -0.11 -48.96
CA LEU A 220 -23.43 -1.10 -49.70
C LEU A 220 -24.57 -0.45 -50.51
N GLN A 221 -25.28 0.52 -49.93
CA GLN A 221 -26.33 1.28 -50.62
C GLN A 221 -25.78 2.04 -51.83
N VAL A 222 -24.62 2.69 -51.69
CA VAL A 222 -23.97 3.40 -52.80
C VAL A 222 -23.53 2.43 -53.90
N TRP A 223 -22.96 1.27 -53.53
CA TRP A 223 -22.55 0.26 -54.49
C TRP A 223 -23.74 -0.32 -55.28
N LEU A 224 -24.83 -0.70 -54.60
CA LEU A 224 -26.06 -1.18 -55.25
C LEU A 224 -26.68 -0.11 -56.17
N ALA A 225 -26.65 1.16 -55.77
CA ALA A 225 -27.16 2.26 -56.60
C ALA A 225 -26.31 2.52 -57.86
N TRP A 226 -24.99 2.32 -57.76
CA TRP A 226 -24.07 2.42 -58.90
C TRP A 226 -24.31 1.29 -59.91
N GLU A 227 -24.37 0.04 -59.46
CA GLU A 227 -24.62 -1.13 -60.31
C GLU A 227 -25.98 -1.02 -61.02
N GLY A 228 -27.03 -0.62 -60.29
CA GLY A 228 -28.37 -0.43 -60.85
C GLY A 228 -28.46 0.67 -61.93
N ARG A 229 -27.49 1.61 -61.97
CA ARG A 229 -27.37 2.62 -63.03
C ARG A 229 -26.65 2.11 -64.27
N GLY A 230 -25.73 1.16 -64.15
CA GLY A 230 -24.98 0.58 -65.26
C GLY A 230 -25.76 -0.46 -66.07
N SER A 231 -26.89 -0.94 -65.55
CA SER A 231 -27.72 -1.97 -66.19
C SER A 231 -28.87 -1.43 -67.06
N LYS A 232 -28.95 -0.12 -67.30
CA LYS A 232 -29.88 0.53 -68.24
C LYS A 232 -29.14 1.03 -69.47
#